data_AF-A0A811K2W3-F1
#
_entry.id   AF-A0A811K2W3-F1
#
_cell.length_a   1.000
_cell.length_b   1.000
_cell.length_c   1.000
_cell.angle_alpha   90.00
_cell.angle_beta   90.00
_cell.angle_gamma   90.00
#
_symmetry.space_group_name_H-M   'P 1'
#
loop_
_entity.id
_entity.type
_entity.pdbx_description
1 polymer ?
#
loop_
_entity_poly.entity_id
_entity_poly.type
_entity_poly.pdbx_seq_one_letter_code
_entity_poly.pdbx_strand_id
1 'polypeptide(L)'
;MVIYLSFVSYRRTRLEYTWILGFNTLIDFGYTITLGIFMPTCVLTPTHLYLTMENENLQMMTPFAAEVCIMLTVFFLLYIPATNAVHFWYRYNVLCNDITWSRFKYLGICLVFALYKVVHMLVFYSCSIRESKETVVDIMNYTMTTGNVKRHMGYLENEFYFVVCQANCQLMQLIEYGMMCYFGHKIIMYMKKNTTPSTYKAQVYVVKVMVLQAVYPLILYFIPLFALIFSIFTGKSFATFGYVCSISVQLFTLLSTLSVLLFIPTYRRALTEKRNDIHDRRGSVRTHSNITVGGRSFVDISRNKD
;
A
#
# COMPACT_ATOMS: atom_id res chain seq x y z
N MET A 1 30.52 28.54 -4.09
CA MET A 1 29.78 28.01 -5.27
C MET A 1 29.41 26.53 -5.11
N VAL A 2 30.35 25.63 -4.75
CA VAL A 2 30.08 24.18 -4.55
C VAL A 2 29.04 23.89 -3.46
N ILE A 3 29.10 24.58 -2.31
CA ILE A 3 28.13 24.40 -1.21
C ILE A 3 26.70 24.84 -1.62
N TYR A 4 26.58 25.92 -2.41
CA TYR A 4 25.30 26.39 -2.93
C TYR A 4 24.70 25.40 -3.95
N LEU A 5 25.52 24.85 -4.84
CA LEU A 5 25.10 23.81 -5.79
C LEU A 5 24.69 22.52 -5.08
N SER A 6 25.42 22.10 -4.03
CA SER A 6 25.05 20.95 -3.21
C SER A 6 23.76 21.18 -2.42
N PHE A 7 23.54 22.39 -1.89
CA PHE A 7 22.30 22.74 -1.20
C PHE A 7 21.10 22.80 -2.15
N VAL A 8 21.26 23.38 -3.33
CA VAL A 8 20.21 23.44 -4.36
C VAL A 8 19.91 22.04 -4.90
N SER A 9 20.92 21.21 -5.14
CA SER A 9 20.77 19.81 -5.55
C SER A 9 20.05 19.00 -4.48
N TYR A 10 20.43 19.15 -3.20
CA TYR A 10 19.75 18.53 -2.07
C TYR A 10 18.29 18.97 -1.95
N ARG A 11 18.01 20.28 -2.08
CA ARG A 11 16.65 20.84 -2.00
C ARG A 11 15.77 20.35 -3.14
N ARG A 12 16.28 20.34 -4.38
CA ARG A 12 15.53 19.87 -5.56
C ARG A 12 15.24 18.37 -5.46
N THR A 13 16.24 17.57 -5.10
CA THR A 13 16.11 16.12 -4.90
C THR A 13 15.06 15.81 -3.82
N ARG A 14 15.06 16.59 -2.73
CA ARG A 14 14.07 16.44 -1.65
C ARG A 14 12.64 16.74 -2.11
N LEU A 15 12.43 17.76 -2.94
CA LEU A 15 11.09 18.11 -3.44
C LEU A 15 10.51 17.02 -4.35
N GLU A 16 11.31 16.56 -5.33
CA GLU A 16 10.88 15.49 -6.24
C GLU A 16 10.59 14.19 -5.48
N TYR A 17 11.49 13.80 -4.56
CA TYR A 17 11.30 12.61 -3.73
C TYR A 17 10.03 12.69 -2.86
N THR A 18 9.78 13.84 -2.24
CA THR A 18 8.59 14.05 -1.39
C THR A 18 7.30 13.95 -2.21
N TRP A 19 7.30 14.51 -3.43
CA TRP A 19 6.15 14.42 -4.32
C TRP A 19 5.91 12.97 -4.77
N ILE A 20 6.96 12.25 -5.17
CA ILE A 20 6.87 10.83 -5.59
C ILE A 20 6.34 9.96 -4.43
N LEU A 21 6.84 10.20 -3.21
CA LEU A 21 6.35 9.49 -2.03
C LEU A 21 4.86 9.78 -1.80
N GLY A 22 4.44 11.05 -1.87
CA GLY A 22 3.03 11.44 -1.74
C GLY A 22 2.14 10.81 -2.82
N PHE A 23 2.62 10.71 -4.06
CA PHE A 23 1.92 10.04 -5.16
C PHE A 23 1.68 8.55 -4.88
N ASN A 24 2.71 7.82 -4.44
CA ASN A 24 2.55 6.40 -4.08
C ASN A 24 1.59 6.23 -2.90
N THR A 25 1.70 7.08 -1.88
CA THR A 25 0.76 7.08 -0.74
C THR A 25 -0.67 7.32 -1.19
N LEU A 26 -0.91 8.19 -2.18
CA LEU A 26 -2.26 8.42 -2.71
C LEU A 26 -2.82 7.18 -3.41
N ILE A 27 -1.99 6.43 -4.15
CA ILE A 27 -2.39 5.16 -4.77
C ILE A 27 -2.75 4.12 -3.71
N ASP A 28 -1.88 3.96 -2.70
CA ASP A 28 -2.11 3.03 -1.58
C ASP A 28 -3.38 3.41 -0.79
N PHE A 29 -3.64 4.70 -0.63
CA PHE A 29 -4.86 5.22 0.00
C PHE A 29 -6.11 4.92 -0.84
N GLY A 30 -6.05 5.15 -2.15
CA GLY A 30 -7.13 4.79 -3.07
C GLY A 30 -7.47 3.30 -2.99
N TYR A 31 -6.45 2.45 -2.96
CA TYR A 31 -6.62 1.03 -2.77
C TYR A 31 -7.26 0.66 -1.43
N THR A 32 -6.76 1.26 -0.34
CA THR A 32 -7.31 1.03 1.01
C THR A 32 -8.78 1.41 1.08
N ILE A 33 -9.17 2.52 0.45
CA ILE A 33 -10.58 2.91 0.32
C ILE A 33 -11.36 1.84 -0.44
N THR A 34 -10.87 1.39 -1.60
CA THR A 34 -11.59 0.38 -2.39
C THR A 34 -11.77 -0.93 -1.63
N LEU A 35 -10.73 -1.42 -0.94
CA LEU A 35 -10.83 -2.62 -0.10
C LEU A 35 -11.79 -2.43 1.07
N GLY A 36 -11.70 -1.32 1.78
CA GLY A 36 -12.53 -1.06 2.97
C GLY A 36 -14.00 -0.83 2.63
N ILE A 37 -14.29 -0.17 1.51
CA ILE A 37 -15.66 0.07 1.06
C ILE A 37 -16.25 -1.19 0.43
N PHE A 38 -15.54 -1.87 -0.47
CA PHE A 38 -16.14 -3.00 -1.20
C PHE A 38 -16.06 -4.32 -0.43
N MET A 39 -15.09 -4.47 0.48
CA MET A 39 -14.83 -5.72 1.21
C MET A 39 -14.83 -6.94 0.26
N PRO A 40 -13.96 -6.94 -0.77
CA PRO A 40 -13.93 -7.97 -1.78
C PRO A 40 -13.47 -9.29 -1.16
N THR A 41 -14.15 -10.38 -1.49
CA THR A 41 -13.71 -11.75 -1.19
C THR A 41 -13.84 -12.62 -2.44
N CYS A 42 -13.35 -13.84 -2.37
CA CYS A 42 -13.56 -14.82 -3.42
C CYS A 42 -14.21 -16.09 -2.88
N VAL A 43 -15.03 -16.71 -3.72
CA VAL A 43 -15.66 -18.01 -3.48
C VAL A 43 -15.24 -18.91 -4.62
N LEU A 44 -14.72 -20.09 -4.29
CA LEU A 44 -14.26 -21.08 -5.26
C LEU A 44 -15.23 -22.26 -5.26
N THR A 45 -15.82 -22.55 -6.42
CA THR A 45 -16.58 -23.78 -6.67
C THR A 45 -15.75 -24.72 -7.55
N PRO A 46 -16.15 -25.97 -7.80
CA PRO A 46 -15.33 -26.89 -8.64
C PRO A 46 -15.15 -26.45 -10.10
N THR A 47 -15.89 -25.44 -10.54
CA THR A 47 -15.90 -24.99 -11.95
C THR A 47 -15.77 -23.48 -12.10
N HIS A 48 -16.03 -22.72 -11.03
CA HIS A 48 -16.08 -21.27 -11.07
C HIS A 48 -15.29 -20.62 -9.94
N LEU A 49 -14.60 -19.54 -10.30
CA LEU A 49 -14.14 -18.53 -9.34
C LEU A 49 -15.16 -17.39 -9.33
N TYR A 50 -15.73 -17.10 -8.16
CA TYR A 50 -16.57 -15.94 -7.95
C TYR A 50 -15.82 -14.89 -7.14
N LEU A 51 -15.74 -13.66 -7.66
CA LEU A 51 -15.35 -12.48 -6.89
C LEU A 51 -16.63 -11.87 -6.33
N THR A 52 -16.72 -11.72 -5.01
CA THR A 52 -17.93 -11.24 -4.34
C THR A 52 -17.64 -10.00 -3.49
N MET A 53 -18.67 -9.19 -3.27
CA MET A 53 -18.60 -7.95 -2.49
C MET A 53 -19.38 -8.12 -1.19
N GLU A 54 -18.70 -8.12 -0.04
CA GLU A 54 -19.34 -8.48 1.24
C GLU A 54 -20.14 -7.33 1.90
N ASN A 55 -19.88 -6.08 1.53
CA ASN A 55 -20.52 -4.93 2.17
C ASN A 55 -22.04 -4.92 1.99
N GLU A 56 -22.79 -5.01 3.09
CA GLU A 56 -24.26 -5.09 3.09
C GLU A 56 -24.94 -3.85 2.51
N ASN A 57 -24.38 -2.66 2.75
CA ASN A 57 -24.93 -1.40 2.24
C ASN A 57 -24.85 -1.29 0.71
N LEU A 58 -24.00 -2.12 0.10
CA LEU A 58 -23.74 -2.12 -1.33
C LEU A 58 -24.52 -3.21 -2.09
N GLN A 59 -25.25 -4.08 -1.40
CA GLN A 59 -25.98 -5.18 -2.08
C GLN A 59 -27.12 -4.68 -2.99
N MET A 60 -27.65 -3.49 -2.71
CA MET A 60 -28.73 -2.87 -3.49
C MET A 60 -28.26 -2.23 -4.80
N MET A 61 -26.95 -2.21 -5.09
CA MET A 61 -26.46 -1.63 -6.34
C MET A 61 -26.86 -2.47 -7.56
N THR A 62 -26.81 -1.84 -8.74
CA THR A 62 -27.01 -2.55 -10.00
C THR A 62 -25.85 -3.54 -10.24
N PRO A 63 -26.08 -4.68 -10.91
CA PRO A 63 -25.01 -5.64 -11.21
C PRO A 63 -23.81 -5.00 -11.90
N PHE A 64 -24.05 -4.13 -12.89
CA PHE A 64 -22.98 -3.41 -13.59
C PHE A 64 -22.12 -2.53 -12.66
N ALA A 65 -22.74 -1.85 -11.68
CA ALA A 65 -21.98 -1.07 -10.71
C ALA A 65 -21.10 -1.98 -9.83
N ALA A 66 -21.62 -3.13 -9.40
CA ALA A 66 -20.86 -4.12 -8.63
C ALA A 66 -19.67 -4.66 -9.43
N GLU A 67 -19.90 -4.97 -10.71
CA GLU A 67 -18.85 -5.41 -11.63
C GLU A 67 -17.73 -4.36 -11.75
N VAL A 68 -18.08 -3.09 -11.94
CA VAL A 68 -17.10 -1.98 -11.99
C VAL A 68 -16.32 -1.85 -10.67
N CYS A 69 -16.97 -1.99 -9.51
CA CYS A 69 -16.33 -1.96 -8.20
C CYS A 69 -15.35 -3.14 -7.97
N ILE A 70 -15.75 -4.34 -8.38
CA ILE A 70 -14.91 -5.53 -8.34
C ILE A 70 -13.70 -5.33 -9.26
N MET A 71 -13.91 -4.84 -10.49
CA MET A 71 -12.81 -4.57 -11.40
C MET A 71 -11.89 -3.47 -10.88
N LEU A 72 -12.43 -2.40 -10.28
CA LEU A 72 -11.60 -1.36 -9.68
C LEU A 72 -10.69 -1.92 -8.56
N THR A 73 -11.22 -2.83 -7.73
CA THR A 73 -10.42 -3.57 -6.74
C THR A 73 -9.28 -4.34 -7.40
N VAL A 74 -9.59 -5.15 -8.40
CA VAL A 74 -8.59 -5.99 -9.08
C VAL A 74 -7.54 -5.11 -9.78
N PHE A 75 -7.92 -3.97 -10.34
CA PHE A 75 -6.98 -3.01 -10.92
C PHE A 75 -5.94 -2.55 -9.87
N PHE A 76 -6.39 -2.07 -8.70
CA PHE A 76 -5.47 -1.63 -7.66
C PHE A 76 -4.61 -2.78 -7.11
N LEU A 77 -5.23 -3.95 -6.94
CA LEU A 77 -4.55 -5.18 -6.53
C LEU A 77 -3.35 -5.50 -7.43
N LEU A 78 -3.50 -5.31 -8.74
CA LEU A 78 -2.44 -5.56 -9.73
C LEU A 78 -1.50 -4.38 -9.95
N TYR A 79 -1.95 -3.16 -9.67
CA TYR A 79 -1.19 -1.94 -9.95
C TYR A 79 -0.20 -1.58 -8.83
N ILE A 80 -0.52 -1.87 -7.57
CA ILE A 80 0.36 -1.55 -6.43
C ILE A 80 1.72 -2.25 -6.46
N PRO A 81 1.81 -3.56 -6.79
CA PRO A 81 3.13 -4.19 -6.93
C PRO A 81 3.98 -3.52 -8.02
N ALA A 82 3.36 -3.10 -9.13
CA ALA A 82 4.04 -2.36 -10.20
C ALA A 82 4.55 -0.99 -9.73
N THR A 83 3.74 -0.21 -9.02
CA THR A 83 4.15 1.11 -8.50
C THR A 83 5.27 0.97 -7.46
N ASN A 84 5.21 -0.06 -6.61
CA ASN A 84 6.28 -0.38 -5.68
C ASN A 84 7.58 -0.77 -6.40
N ALA A 85 7.52 -1.60 -7.45
CA ALA A 85 8.69 -1.94 -8.26
C ALA A 85 9.32 -0.70 -8.91
N VAL A 86 8.51 0.18 -9.50
CA VAL A 86 8.98 1.47 -10.06
C VAL A 86 9.60 2.35 -8.98
N HIS A 87 9.02 2.38 -7.78
CA HIS A 87 9.57 3.14 -6.66
C HIS A 87 10.94 2.60 -6.19
N PHE A 88 11.11 1.27 -6.13
CA PHE A 88 12.41 0.65 -5.84
C PHE A 88 13.44 0.97 -6.93
N TRP A 89 13.04 0.96 -8.19
CA TRP A 89 13.91 1.36 -9.31
C TRP A 89 14.33 2.83 -9.23
N TYR A 90 13.39 3.72 -8.92
CA TYR A 90 13.68 5.14 -8.69
C TYR A 90 14.68 5.32 -7.54
N ARG A 91 14.46 4.68 -6.40
CA ARG A 91 15.38 4.72 -5.24
C ARG A 91 16.78 4.22 -5.60
N TYR A 92 16.87 3.16 -6.38
CA TYR A 92 18.15 2.63 -6.85
C TYR A 92 18.90 3.67 -7.67
N ASN A 93 18.24 4.35 -8.61
CA ASN A 93 18.87 5.40 -9.41
C ASN A 93 19.33 6.59 -8.58
N VAL A 94 18.49 7.04 -7.63
CA VAL A 94 18.82 8.18 -6.76
C VAL A 94 20.00 7.85 -5.85
N LEU A 95 20.01 6.65 -5.25
CA LEU A 95 21.00 6.30 -4.23
C LEU A 95 22.30 5.76 -4.81
N CYS A 96 22.24 4.97 -5.88
CA CYS A 96 23.41 4.25 -6.41
C CYS A 96 24.02 4.90 -7.65
N ASN A 97 23.24 5.67 -8.42
CA ASN A 97 23.69 6.28 -9.68
C ASN A 97 23.69 7.82 -9.62
N ASP A 98 23.25 8.42 -8.51
CA ASP A 98 23.02 9.87 -8.37
C ASP A 98 22.11 10.47 -9.46
N ILE A 99 21.25 9.62 -10.08
CA ILE A 99 20.31 10.03 -11.12
C ILE A 99 18.94 10.27 -10.48
N THR A 100 18.51 11.53 -10.48
CA THR A 100 17.16 11.90 -10.06
C THR A 100 16.20 11.87 -11.26
N TRP A 101 15.02 11.29 -11.07
CA TRP A 101 13.94 11.37 -12.05
C TRP A 101 13.08 12.60 -11.78
N SER A 102 12.61 13.24 -12.85
CA SER A 102 11.55 14.24 -12.75
C SER A 102 10.21 13.58 -12.44
N ARG A 103 9.30 14.30 -11.77
CA ARG A 103 7.90 13.87 -11.57
C ARG A 103 7.22 13.36 -12.84
N PHE A 104 7.47 13.98 -13.99
CA PHE A 104 6.87 13.59 -15.27
C PHE A 104 7.42 12.26 -15.79
N LYS A 105 8.72 12.02 -15.64
CA LYS A 105 9.32 10.73 -15.99
C LYS A 105 8.76 9.62 -15.10
N TYR A 106 8.69 9.84 -13.80
CA TYR A 106 8.13 8.87 -12.86
C TYR A 106 6.66 8.57 -13.18
N LEU A 107 5.84 9.62 -13.35
CA LEU A 107 4.42 9.49 -13.70
C LEU A 107 4.24 8.79 -15.05
N GLY A 108 5.04 9.11 -16.06
CA GLY A 108 4.98 8.47 -17.37
C GLY A 108 5.25 6.97 -17.30
N ILE A 109 6.25 6.54 -16.52
CA ILE A 109 6.52 5.11 -16.31
C ILE A 109 5.33 4.45 -15.59
N CYS A 110 4.83 5.03 -14.50
CA CYS A 110 3.67 4.50 -13.79
C CYS A 110 2.42 4.43 -14.69
N LEU A 111 2.20 5.43 -15.55
CA LEU A 111 1.09 5.47 -16.49
C LEU A 111 1.17 4.33 -17.52
N VAL A 112 2.37 3.99 -18.01
CA VAL A 112 2.56 2.83 -18.92
C VAL A 112 2.11 1.54 -18.22
N PHE A 113 2.53 1.32 -16.98
CA PHE A 113 2.06 0.17 -16.20
C PHE A 113 0.54 0.23 -15.97
N ALA A 114 -0.01 1.39 -15.61
CA ALA A 114 -1.45 1.55 -15.40
C ALA A 114 -2.26 1.22 -16.67
N LEU A 115 -1.85 1.73 -17.83
CA LEU A 115 -2.49 1.44 -19.11
C LEU A 115 -2.43 -0.05 -19.44
N TYR A 116 -1.28 -0.70 -19.21
CA TYR A 116 -1.16 -2.14 -19.37
C TYR A 116 -2.15 -2.88 -18.46
N LYS A 117 -2.26 -2.49 -17.18
CA LYS A 117 -3.22 -3.12 -16.25
C LYS A 117 -4.67 -2.87 -16.68
N VAL A 118 -5.01 -1.70 -17.22
CA VAL A 118 -6.35 -1.43 -17.78
C VAL A 118 -6.64 -2.39 -18.94
N VAL A 119 -5.70 -2.58 -19.88
CA VAL A 119 -5.88 -3.53 -20.99
C VAL A 119 -6.06 -4.95 -20.47
N HIS A 120 -5.20 -5.41 -19.55
CA HIS A 120 -5.33 -6.72 -18.92
C HIS A 120 -6.69 -6.90 -18.22
N MET A 121 -7.16 -5.86 -17.55
CA MET A 121 -8.46 -5.83 -16.89
C MET A 121 -9.65 -5.88 -17.85
N LEU A 122 -9.56 -5.24 -19.02
CA LEU A 122 -10.60 -5.35 -20.04
C LEU A 122 -10.67 -6.78 -20.61
N VAL A 123 -9.53 -7.42 -20.83
CA VAL A 123 -9.50 -8.84 -21.24
C VAL A 123 -10.05 -9.72 -20.14
N PHE A 124 -9.65 -9.50 -18.88
CA PHE A 124 -10.19 -10.22 -17.73
C PHE A 124 -11.71 -10.05 -17.63
N TYR A 125 -12.23 -8.83 -17.78
CA TYR A 125 -13.67 -8.55 -17.76
C TYR A 125 -14.42 -9.26 -18.88
N SER A 126 -13.82 -9.37 -20.07
CA SER A 126 -14.44 -10.07 -21.21
C SER A 126 -14.62 -11.57 -20.97
N CYS A 127 -13.87 -12.15 -20.03
CA CYS A 127 -14.01 -13.55 -19.60
C CYS A 127 -14.97 -13.72 -18.42
N SER A 128 -15.61 -12.64 -17.95
CA SER A 128 -16.46 -12.69 -16.76
C SER A 128 -17.86 -13.19 -17.10
N ILE A 129 -18.40 -13.99 -16.19
CA ILE A 129 -19.81 -14.38 -16.16
C ILE A 129 -20.54 -13.40 -15.27
N ARG A 130 -21.56 -12.78 -15.84
CA ARG A 130 -22.43 -11.86 -15.12
C ARG A 130 -23.29 -12.61 -14.10
N GLU A 131 -23.68 -11.88 -13.07
CA GLU A 131 -24.63 -12.37 -12.08
C GLU A 131 -25.92 -12.87 -12.75
N SER A 132 -26.30 -14.11 -12.45
CA SER A 132 -27.48 -14.78 -13.00
C SER A 132 -28.11 -15.68 -11.92
N LYS A 133 -29.28 -16.26 -12.20
CA LYS A 133 -29.92 -17.19 -11.25
C LYS A 133 -29.09 -18.46 -11.09
N GLU A 134 -28.45 -18.89 -12.17
CA GLU A 134 -27.60 -20.06 -12.24
C GLU A 134 -26.36 -19.90 -11.36
N THR A 135 -25.68 -18.75 -11.42
CA THR A 135 -24.50 -18.48 -10.58
C THR A 135 -24.86 -18.32 -9.11
N VAL A 136 -26.04 -17.76 -8.81
CA VAL A 136 -26.57 -17.70 -7.42
C VAL A 136 -26.78 -19.10 -6.86
N VAL A 137 -27.44 -19.98 -7.62
CA VAL A 137 -27.68 -21.38 -7.19
C VAL A 137 -26.37 -22.14 -7.02
N ASP A 138 -25.39 -21.95 -7.91
CA ASP A 138 -24.07 -22.56 -7.77
C ASP A 138 -23.39 -22.15 -6.45
N ILE A 139 -23.34 -20.84 -6.16
CA ILE A 139 -22.77 -20.34 -4.91
C ILE A 139 -23.50 -20.94 -3.70
N MET A 140 -24.84 -20.91 -3.67
CA MET A 140 -25.62 -21.45 -2.54
C MET A 140 -25.32 -22.93 -2.27
N ASN A 141 -25.20 -23.74 -3.34
CA ASN A 141 -24.93 -25.16 -3.23
C ASN A 141 -23.54 -25.45 -2.62
N TYR A 142 -22.53 -24.63 -2.93
CA TYR A 142 -21.15 -24.89 -2.50
C TYR A 142 -20.73 -24.14 -1.23
N THR A 143 -21.35 -23.00 -0.90
CA THR A 143 -21.03 -22.26 0.35
C THR A 143 -21.95 -22.63 1.51
N MET A 144 -22.96 -23.49 1.29
CA MET A 144 -24.00 -23.84 2.27
C MET A 144 -24.69 -22.61 2.87
N THR A 145 -24.70 -21.49 2.13
CA THR A 145 -25.30 -20.24 2.59
C THR A 145 -26.79 -20.27 2.29
N THR A 146 -27.63 -20.15 3.32
CA THR A 146 -29.09 -20.13 3.20
C THR A 146 -29.66 -18.73 2.95
N GLY A 147 -28.82 -17.69 3.01
CA GLY A 147 -29.20 -16.29 2.85
C GLY A 147 -29.03 -15.74 1.43
N ASN A 148 -29.27 -14.43 1.28
CA ASN A 148 -29.04 -13.72 0.03
C ASN A 148 -27.57 -13.81 -0.38
N VAL A 149 -27.32 -14.40 -1.56
CA VAL A 149 -25.98 -14.43 -2.18
C VAL A 149 -25.53 -13.00 -2.44
N LYS A 150 -24.31 -12.69 -2.03
CA LYS A 150 -23.71 -11.37 -2.20
C LYS A 150 -23.52 -11.07 -3.69
N ARG A 151 -23.52 -9.78 -4.05
CA ARG A 151 -23.19 -9.32 -5.41
C ARG A 151 -21.84 -9.90 -5.84
N HIS A 152 -21.81 -10.46 -7.04
CA HIS A 152 -20.66 -11.21 -7.51
C HIS A 152 -20.43 -11.12 -9.01
N MET A 153 -19.23 -11.51 -9.40
CA MET A 153 -18.79 -11.70 -10.78
C MET A 153 -18.11 -13.07 -10.86
N GLY A 154 -18.55 -13.92 -11.78
CA GLY A 154 -18.03 -15.28 -11.95
C GLY A 154 -16.99 -15.39 -13.06
N TYR A 155 -16.24 -16.48 -13.04
CA TYR A 155 -15.26 -16.86 -14.05
C TYR A 155 -15.20 -18.38 -14.16
N LEU A 156 -15.18 -18.93 -15.37
CA LEU A 156 -14.95 -20.36 -15.58
C LEU A 156 -13.47 -20.69 -15.44
N GLU A 157 -13.13 -21.61 -14.53
CA GLU A 157 -11.74 -21.94 -14.23
C GLU A 157 -10.98 -22.53 -15.43
N ASN A 158 -11.69 -23.31 -16.24
CA ASN A 158 -11.13 -23.99 -17.41
C ASN A 158 -11.24 -23.18 -18.70
N GLU A 159 -11.76 -21.95 -18.65
CA GLU A 159 -11.84 -21.11 -19.83
C GLU A 159 -10.43 -20.64 -20.23
N PHE A 160 -10.05 -20.92 -21.49
CA PHE A 160 -8.70 -20.66 -21.99
C PHE A 160 -8.24 -19.23 -21.74
N TYR A 161 -9.09 -18.24 -22.03
CA TYR A 161 -8.75 -16.83 -21.81
C TYR A 161 -8.57 -16.49 -20.33
N PHE A 162 -9.39 -17.06 -19.44
CA PHE A 162 -9.22 -16.87 -18.00
C PHE A 162 -7.89 -17.46 -17.51
N VAL A 163 -7.54 -18.68 -17.92
CA VAL A 163 -6.25 -19.33 -17.58
C VAL A 163 -5.07 -18.49 -18.07
N VAL A 164 -5.12 -18.00 -19.31
CA VAL A 164 -4.07 -17.13 -19.86
C VAL A 164 -3.96 -15.82 -19.07
N CYS A 165 -5.09 -15.21 -18.71
CA CYS A 165 -5.12 -14.00 -17.88
C CYS A 165 -4.51 -14.24 -16.49
N GLN A 166 -4.79 -15.39 -15.86
CA GLN A 166 -4.22 -15.79 -14.56
C GLN A 166 -2.71 -16.05 -14.67
N ALA A 167 -2.26 -16.77 -15.70
CA ALA A 167 -0.84 -17.00 -15.95
C ALA A 167 -0.08 -15.69 -16.18
N ASN A 168 -0.65 -14.77 -16.97
CA ASN A 168 -0.08 -13.45 -17.19
C ASN A 168 -0.04 -12.62 -15.89
N CYS A 169 -1.10 -12.69 -15.08
CA CYS A 169 -1.15 -12.06 -13.76
C CYS A 169 0.02 -12.52 -12.87
N GLN A 170 0.26 -13.82 -12.79
CA GLN A 170 1.36 -14.38 -12.00
C GLN A 170 2.74 -14.01 -12.54
N LEU A 171 2.91 -14.07 -13.86
CA LEU A 171 4.17 -13.68 -14.49
C LEU A 171 4.51 -12.21 -14.21
N MET A 172 3.55 -11.31 -14.32
CA MET A 172 3.75 -9.89 -14.00
C MET A 172 4.17 -9.69 -12.55
N GLN A 173 3.46 -10.31 -11.61
CA GLN A 173 3.76 -10.17 -10.19
C GLN A 173 5.16 -10.73 -9.87
N LEU A 174 5.55 -11.85 -10.48
CA LEU A 174 6.89 -12.41 -10.35
C LEU A 174 7.96 -11.44 -10.86
N ILE A 175 7.74 -10.81 -12.03
CA ILE A 175 8.66 -9.82 -12.60
C ILE A 175 8.75 -8.59 -11.69
N GLU A 176 7.63 -8.03 -11.25
CA GLU A 176 7.55 -6.85 -10.38
C GLU A 176 8.25 -7.12 -9.04
N TYR A 177 8.04 -8.29 -8.44
CA TYR A 177 8.72 -8.71 -7.23
C TYR A 177 10.22 -8.93 -7.46
N GLY A 178 10.59 -9.59 -8.56
CA GLY A 178 11.97 -9.76 -8.97
C GLY A 178 12.70 -8.42 -9.11
N MET A 179 12.03 -7.41 -9.69
CA MET A 179 12.55 -6.04 -9.76
C MET A 179 12.76 -5.42 -8.36
N MET A 180 11.77 -5.55 -7.46
CA MET A 180 11.89 -5.06 -6.08
C MET A 180 13.08 -5.71 -5.35
N CYS A 181 13.23 -7.03 -5.44
CA CYS A 181 14.35 -7.76 -4.85
C CYS A 181 15.70 -7.35 -5.46
N TYR A 182 15.77 -7.25 -6.80
CA TYR A 182 16.99 -6.88 -7.51
C TYR A 182 17.47 -5.48 -7.11
N PHE A 183 16.60 -4.47 -7.21
CA PHE A 183 16.94 -3.09 -6.86
C PHE A 183 17.18 -2.93 -5.36
N GLY A 184 16.37 -3.58 -4.52
CA GLY A 184 16.54 -3.60 -3.07
C GLY A 184 17.90 -4.15 -2.66
N HIS A 185 18.30 -5.29 -3.21
CA HIS A 185 19.60 -5.89 -2.96
C HIS A 185 20.75 -4.97 -3.40
N LYS A 186 20.66 -4.36 -4.59
CA LYS A 186 21.68 -3.40 -5.07
C LYS A 186 21.82 -2.19 -4.16
N ILE A 187 20.71 -1.63 -3.68
CA ILE A 187 20.72 -0.50 -2.73
C ILE A 187 21.41 -0.90 -1.40
N ILE A 188 21.07 -2.07 -0.85
CA ILE A 188 21.68 -2.56 0.40
C ILE A 188 23.18 -2.75 0.24
N MET A 189 23.62 -3.35 -0.88
CA MET A 189 25.04 -3.51 -1.19
C MET A 189 25.76 -2.18 -1.35
N TYR A 190 25.14 -1.21 -2.02
CA TYR A 190 25.71 0.12 -2.18
C TYR A 190 25.84 0.84 -0.83
N MET A 191 24.79 0.80 0.01
CA MET A 191 24.84 1.40 1.34
C MET A 191 25.97 0.79 2.15
N LYS A 192 26.03 -0.55 2.27
CA LYS A 192 27.07 -1.27 3.05
C LYS A 192 28.50 -0.87 2.67
N LYS A 193 28.76 -0.58 1.38
CA LYS A 193 30.08 -0.16 0.89
C LYS A 193 30.42 1.30 1.17
N ASN A 194 29.42 2.17 1.18
CA ASN A 194 29.60 3.63 1.25
C ASN A 194 29.18 4.22 2.62
N THR A 195 28.90 3.39 3.62
CA THR A 195 28.50 3.87 4.94
C THR A 195 29.68 4.48 5.71
N THR A 196 29.52 5.73 6.16
CA THR A 196 30.43 6.33 7.15
C THR A 196 29.94 6.06 8.58
N PRO A 197 30.83 6.03 9.60
CA PRO A 197 30.42 5.82 10.99
C PRO A 197 29.36 6.80 11.50
N SER A 198 29.39 8.05 11.01
CA SER A 198 28.42 9.10 11.38
C SER A 198 27.02 8.87 10.79
N THR A 199 26.91 8.18 9.65
CA THR A 199 25.64 7.93 8.96
C THR A 199 25.09 6.52 9.15
N TYR A 200 25.89 5.61 9.71
CA TYR A 200 25.58 4.19 9.88
C TYR A 200 24.22 3.92 10.51
N LYS A 201 23.92 4.56 11.65
CA LYS A 201 22.65 4.36 12.35
C LYS A 201 21.45 4.69 11.44
N ALA A 202 21.50 5.83 10.75
CA ALA A 202 20.42 6.25 9.85
C ALA A 202 20.26 5.30 8.65
N GLN A 203 21.37 4.84 8.06
CA GLN A 203 21.32 3.90 6.93
C GLN A 203 20.74 2.54 7.33
N VAL A 204 21.08 2.00 8.51
CA VAL A 204 20.50 0.75 9.02
C VAL A 204 18.98 0.86 9.15
N TYR A 205 18.46 2.02 9.59
CA TYR A 205 17.01 2.23 9.64
C TYR A 205 16.36 2.21 8.26
N VAL A 206 16.95 2.90 7.28
CA VAL A 206 16.44 2.90 5.89
C VAL A 206 16.42 1.48 5.31
N VAL A 207 17.50 0.72 5.51
CA VAL A 207 17.58 -0.68 5.07
C VAL A 207 16.49 -1.54 5.72
N LYS A 208 16.27 -1.40 7.03
CA LYS A 208 15.20 -2.14 7.74
C LYS A 208 13.82 -1.84 7.15
N VAL A 209 13.50 -0.57 6.89
CA VAL A 209 12.23 -0.18 6.28
C VAL A 209 12.09 -0.76 4.88
N MET A 210 13.15 -0.73 4.07
CA MET A 210 13.13 -1.30 2.72
C MET A 210 12.92 -2.81 2.72
N VAL A 211 13.60 -3.54 3.62
CA VAL A 211 13.40 -4.99 3.77
C VAL A 211 11.96 -5.27 4.16
N LEU A 212 11.42 -4.51 5.12
CA LEU A 212 10.04 -4.67 5.56
C LEU A 212 9.03 -4.41 4.43
N GLN A 213 9.28 -3.39 3.61
CA GLN A 213 8.49 -3.08 2.41
C GLN A 213 8.54 -4.19 1.35
N ALA A 214 9.61 -4.99 1.29
CA ALA A 214 9.70 -6.15 0.38
C ALA A 214 9.13 -7.44 1.00
N VAL A 215 9.21 -7.59 2.32
CA VAL A 215 8.72 -8.77 3.05
C VAL A 215 7.20 -8.77 3.19
N TYR A 216 6.56 -7.62 3.41
CA TYR A 216 5.10 -7.58 3.57
C TYR A 216 4.32 -8.03 2.34
N PRO A 217 4.60 -7.53 1.12
CA PRO A 217 3.95 -8.05 -0.08
C PRO A 217 4.18 -9.56 -0.21
N LEU A 218 5.38 -10.05 0.08
CA LEU A 218 5.66 -11.49 -0.02
C LEU A 218 4.73 -12.33 0.86
N ILE A 219 4.65 -11.98 2.15
CA ILE A 219 3.91 -12.77 3.13
C ILE A 219 2.39 -12.58 3.00
N LEU A 220 1.94 -11.34 2.82
CA LEU A 220 0.53 -10.98 2.93
C LEU A 220 -0.20 -10.97 1.58
N TYR A 221 0.55 -10.96 0.49
CA TYR A 221 -0.02 -10.87 -0.85
C TYR A 221 0.41 -12.05 -1.74
N PHE A 222 1.70 -12.26 -1.96
CA PHE A 222 2.19 -13.30 -2.86
C PHE A 222 1.88 -14.72 -2.36
N ILE A 223 2.18 -15.03 -1.10
CA ILE A 223 1.93 -16.37 -0.56
C ILE A 223 0.43 -16.72 -0.60
N PRO A 224 -0.51 -15.89 -0.11
CA PRO A 224 -1.94 -16.16 -0.18
C PRO A 224 -2.43 -16.30 -1.63
N LEU A 225 -1.97 -15.43 -2.54
CA LEU A 225 -2.41 -15.48 -3.93
C LEU A 225 -1.87 -16.69 -4.68
N PHE A 226 -0.61 -17.08 -4.44
CA PHE A 226 -0.05 -18.31 -4.99
C PHE A 226 -0.80 -19.54 -4.47
N ALA A 227 -1.13 -19.56 -3.17
CA ALA A 227 -1.96 -20.62 -2.59
C ALA A 227 -3.39 -20.63 -3.15
N LEU A 228 -3.98 -19.46 -3.49
CA LEU A 228 -5.28 -19.37 -4.16
C LEU A 228 -5.22 -20.06 -5.52
N ILE A 229 -4.23 -19.69 -6.31
CA ILE A 229 -4.07 -20.19 -7.68
C ILE A 229 -3.73 -21.67 -7.68
N PHE A 230 -2.88 -22.11 -6.76
CA PHE A 230 -2.64 -23.53 -6.55
C PHE A 230 -3.91 -24.30 -6.17
N SER A 231 -4.78 -23.69 -5.35
CA SER A 231 -6.08 -24.30 -4.98
C SER A 231 -7.01 -24.40 -6.19
N ILE A 232 -7.06 -23.38 -7.05
CA ILE A 232 -7.76 -23.39 -8.35
C ILE A 232 -7.23 -24.54 -9.22
N PHE A 233 -5.91 -24.62 -9.43
CA PHE A 233 -5.32 -25.67 -10.27
C PHE A 233 -5.52 -27.09 -9.74
N THR A 234 -5.64 -27.27 -8.43
CA THR A 234 -5.88 -28.59 -7.82
C THR A 234 -7.37 -28.94 -7.71
N GLY A 235 -8.28 -28.02 -8.05
CA GLY A 235 -9.73 -28.18 -7.88
C GLY A 235 -10.16 -28.35 -6.41
N LYS A 236 -9.29 -28.01 -5.44
CA LYS A 236 -9.58 -28.12 -4.02
C LYS A 236 -10.12 -26.79 -3.51
N SER A 237 -11.42 -26.70 -3.27
CA SER A 237 -12.01 -25.53 -2.65
C SER A 237 -12.01 -25.64 -1.13
N PHE A 238 -11.60 -24.56 -0.47
CA PHE A 238 -11.80 -24.35 0.95
C PHE A 238 -12.64 -23.09 1.11
N ALA A 239 -13.83 -23.22 1.69
CA ALA A 239 -14.77 -22.09 1.85
C ALA A 239 -14.14 -20.89 2.58
N THR A 240 -13.19 -21.14 3.49
CA THR A 240 -12.52 -20.10 4.29
C THR A 240 -11.36 -19.43 3.57
N PHE A 241 -10.86 -20.00 2.47
CA PHE A 241 -9.61 -19.58 1.88
C PHE A 241 -9.68 -18.18 1.23
N GLY A 242 -10.82 -17.85 0.62
CA GLY A 242 -11.06 -16.50 0.11
C GLY A 242 -11.05 -15.43 1.20
N TYR A 243 -11.60 -15.74 2.38
CA TYR A 243 -11.55 -14.85 3.54
C TYR A 243 -10.12 -14.68 4.06
N VAL A 244 -9.31 -15.76 4.12
CA VAL A 244 -7.90 -15.66 4.51
C VAL A 244 -7.12 -14.77 3.54
N CYS A 245 -7.35 -14.92 2.23
CA CYS A 245 -6.73 -14.05 1.23
C CYS A 245 -7.17 -12.59 1.42
N SER A 246 -8.46 -12.33 1.58
CA SER A 246 -8.98 -10.97 1.78
C SER A 246 -8.40 -10.32 3.04
N ILE A 247 -8.37 -11.04 4.17
CA ILE A 247 -7.77 -10.57 5.42
C ILE A 247 -6.29 -10.25 5.22
N SER A 248 -5.54 -11.13 4.56
CA SER A 248 -4.11 -10.94 4.31
C SER A 248 -3.85 -9.67 3.49
N VAL A 249 -4.63 -9.49 2.43
CA VAL A 249 -4.56 -8.33 1.53
C VAL A 249 -4.95 -7.03 2.24
N GLN A 250 -5.97 -7.06 3.10
CA GLN A 250 -6.35 -5.89 3.91
C GLN A 250 -5.30 -5.58 5.00
N LEU A 251 -4.69 -6.60 5.60
CA LEU A 251 -3.65 -6.41 6.60
C LEU A 251 -2.38 -5.80 6.00
N PHE A 252 -2.09 -6.09 4.73
CA PHE A 252 -0.96 -5.50 4.00
C PHE A 252 -1.02 -3.97 3.97
N THR A 253 -2.17 -3.37 3.64
CA THR A 253 -2.30 -1.91 3.58
C THR A 253 -2.14 -1.25 4.95
N LEU A 254 -2.70 -1.90 5.99
CA LEU A 254 -2.59 -1.46 7.37
C LEU A 254 -1.14 -1.52 7.87
N LEU A 255 -0.43 -2.63 7.62
CA LEU A 255 0.96 -2.80 8.03
C LEU A 255 1.93 -1.89 7.26
N SER A 256 1.66 -1.63 5.98
CA SER A 256 2.40 -0.64 5.19
C SER A 256 2.29 0.75 5.82
N THR A 257 1.07 1.18 6.15
CA THR A 257 0.80 2.49 6.78
C THR A 257 1.42 2.58 8.17
N LEU A 258 1.23 1.56 9.00
CA LEU A 258 1.82 1.50 10.35
C LEU A 258 3.35 1.55 10.31
N SER A 259 3.97 0.94 9.30
CA SER A 259 5.41 0.99 9.15
C SER A 259 5.90 2.41 8.87
N VAL A 260 5.24 3.14 7.97
CA VAL A 260 5.59 4.54 7.73
C VAL A 260 5.44 5.36 9.02
N LEU A 261 4.36 5.17 9.77
CA LEU A 261 4.08 5.90 11.02
C LEU A 261 5.10 5.59 12.13
N LEU A 262 5.44 4.31 12.33
CA LEU A 262 6.31 3.85 13.42
C LEU A 262 7.79 4.08 13.11
N PHE A 263 8.20 3.97 11.84
CA PHE A 263 9.61 4.04 11.45
C PHE A 263 10.11 5.45 11.13
N ILE A 264 9.24 6.39 10.73
CA ILE A 264 9.67 7.78 10.49
C ILE A 264 9.84 8.49 11.85
N PRO A 265 11.07 8.87 12.24
CA PRO A 265 11.34 9.43 13.56
C PRO A 265 10.59 10.73 13.83
N THR A 266 10.31 11.52 12.79
CA THR A 266 9.55 12.77 12.91
C THR A 266 8.13 12.53 13.40
N TYR A 267 7.43 11.53 12.86
CA TYR A 267 6.09 11.18 13.33
C TYR A 267 6.13 10.61 14.75
N ARG A 268 7.13 9.76 15.04
CA ARG A 268 7.31 9.24 16.40
C ARG A 268 7.54 10.36 17.42
N ARG A 269 8.40 11.34 17.10
CA ARG A 269 8.66 12.52 17.94
C ARG A 269 7.39 13.34 18.15
N ALA A 270 6.64 13.63 17.08
CA ALA A 270 5.38 14.35 17.17
C ALA A 270 4.33 13.65 18.06
N LEU A 271 4.29 12.31 18.03
CA LEU A 271 3.41 11.50 18.89
C LEU A 271 3.89 11.47 20.35
N THR A 272 5.20 11.46 20.60
CA THR A 272 5.76 11.42 21.96
C THR A 272 5.87 12.79 22.64
N GLU A 273 6.24 13.86 21.92
CA GLU A 273 6.39 15.22 22.48
C GLU A 273 5.06 15.77 22.97
N LYS A 274 3.97 15.51 22.24
CA LYS A 274 2.62 15.92 22.64
C LYS A 274 2.19 15.31 23.99
N ARG A 275 2.80 14.20 24.42
CA ARG A 275 2.52 13.55 25.71
C ARG A 275 3.21 14.27 26.87
N ASN A 276 4.38 14.88 26.65
CA ASN A 276 5.12 15.58 27.68
C ASN A 276 4.53 16.98 27.95
N ASP A 277 4.11 17.71 26.92
CA ASP A 277 3.46 19.02 27.08
C ASP A 277 2.13 18.95 27.85
N ILE A 278 1.37 17.85 27.69
CA ILE A 278 0.12 17.62 28.44
C ILE A 278 0.41 17.30 29.91
N HIS A 279 1.54 16.61 30.19
CA HIS A 279 1.93 16.28 31.55
C HIS A 279 2.45 17.52 32.31
N ASP A 280 3.22 18.39 31.64
CA ASP A 280 3.72 19.64 32.24
C ASP A 280 2.60 20.65 32.52
N ARG A 281 1.61 20.77 31.61
CA ARG A 281 0.45 21.64 31.85
C ARG A 281 -0.44 21.16 33.00
N ARG A 282 -0.54 19.84 33.25
CA ARG A 282 -1.28 19.33 34.42
C ARG A 282 -0.52 19.51 35.74
N GLY A 283 0.81 19.55 35.70
CA GLY A 283 1.64 19.90 36.87
C GLY A 283 1.54 21.39 37.23
N SER A 284 1.54 22.28 36.24
CA SER A 284 1.55 23.73 36.46
C SER A 284 0.23 24.31 36.99
N VAL A 285 -0.92 23.72 36.67
CA VAL A 285 -2.25 24.21 37.14
C VAL A 285 -2.48 23.93 38.64
N ARG A 286 -1.70 23.03 39.28
CA ARG A 286 -1.83 22.74 40.72
C ARG A 286 -0.97 23.64 41.62
N THR A 287 -0.09 24.47 41.07
CA THR A 287 0.86 25.27 41.87
C THR A 287 0.54 26.76 41.91
N HIS A 288 -0.57 27.21 41.32
CA HIS A 288 -0.97 28.62 41.32
C HIS A 288 -2.10 28.99 42.29
N SER A 289 -2.54 28.07 43.16
CA SER A 289 -3.53 28.40 44.20
C SER A 289 -2.93 28.80 45.55
N ASN A 290 -1.63 29.14 45.63
CA ASN A 290 -0.98 29.66 46.83
C ASN A 290 0.16 30.63 46.46
N ILE A 291 -0.16 31.77 45.86
CA ILE A 291 0.73 32.95 45.93
C ILE A 291 -0.08 34.14 46.42
N THR A 292 0.04 34.29 47.73
CA THR A 292 -0.04 35.49 48.55
C THR A 292 0.14 36.81 47.82
N VAL A 293 -0.86 37.68 48.07
CA VAL A 293 -0.79 39.14 48.03
C VAL A 293 0.47 39.62 48.75
N GLY A 294 1.36 40.35 48.05
CA GLY A 294 2.60 40.85 48.67
C GLY A 294 3.48 41.71 47.76
N GLY A 295 2.99 42.92 47.44
CA GLY A 295 3.74 44.19 47.40
C GLY A 295 5.07 44.36 46.64
N ARG A 296 5.07 45.37 45.74
CA ARG A 296 6.19 46.28 45.32
C ARG A 296 7.42 45.58 44.68
N SER A 297 8.17 46.16 43.73
CA SER A 297 8.40 47.53 43.29
C SER A 297 9.16 47.50 41.96
N PHE A 298 8.88 48.48 41.10
CA PHE A 298 9.85 49.27 40.31
C PHE A 298 11.30 48.76 40.24
N VAL A 299 11.82 48.59 39.02
CA VAL A 299 13.04 49.29 38.53
C VAL A 299 13.06 49.18 36.99
N ASP A 300 12.87 50.35 36.36
CA ASP A 300 13.30 50.66 34.99
C ASP A 300 14.83 50.54 34.87
N ILE A 301 15.33 49.81 33.88
CA ILE A 301 16.67 50.06 33.34
C ILE A 301 16.61 50.06 31.81
N SER A 302 16.66 51.26 31.29
CA SER A 302 17.09 51.64 29.95
C SER A 302 18.61 51.43 29.78
N ARG A 303 19.03 50.98 28.58
CA ARG A 303 20.36 51.14 27.91
C ARG A 303 20.52 50.01 26.89
N ASN A 304 21.11 50.17 25.70
CA ASN A 304 21.74 51.23 24.92
C ASN A 304 21.86 50.58 23.50
N LYS A 305 21.61 51.29 22.37
CA LYS A 305 22.65 51.73 21.40
C LYS A 305 23.86 50.77 21.33
N ASP A 306 24.14 50.11 20.21
CA ASP A 306 24.38 50.64 18.85
C ASP A 306 23.89 49.72 17.72
#